data_AF-A0A9P9R5Y3-F1
#
_entry.id   AF-A0A9P9R5Y3-F1
#
_cell.length_a   1.000
_cell.length_b   1.000
_cell.length_c   1.000
_cell.angle_alpha   90.00
_cell.angle_beta   90.00
_cell.angle_gamma   90.00
#
_symmetry.space_group_name_H-M   'P 1'
#
loop_
_entity.id
_entity.type
_entity.pdbx_description
1 polymer ?
#
loop_
_entity_poly.entity_id
_entity_poly.type
_entity_poly.pdbx_seq_one_letter_code
_entity_poly.pdbx_strand_id
1 'polypeptide(L)'
;MGIPHLRKHLEPYAQRGAIQPSNLVIDGPALAYHILNLCRIKTIKNSPFEQPTYELLSRTTLEWLERVRACGLTISRIFFDGYLPTSKTDERTKRLMRTSKDLQGFHRKYANGMTQGRTGWNSNRRVDLFPEAQPSHSGVSPPPPAFFVPSIIDALRQSEHNASQTKVVPGEADVFCAQYVREHGGTVLTSDSDLLVHNLGPNGSVVFFSDIESNPAGTELTGLQFKSSDICERLSLQPEDGLSCLAFELIMDPHITLEQAVSKAKSKYSIAAYPGAHKEFIEQYLSPETGSQIPVEASVVLDPRISEIVLRCRDKKPAMYLPFLLDSPTRTSAWESSKDIRQLAYGILQTVTGSPIPTVAEFRRLDQPSAGTPIKVPPISEVEMDAAVLEDVLSLIIKNVKNSKAVWMTLSVYQDVVMTTSQGKVQPLSLKLLQQAVDEKLDITSWECVHFLAQCQATYYSLRMLQQIMQYAATQGKGLSPALKELQDCLSRLPSLPDFPTIFNFPEMLQLIIDKRGLSCLTKICADQDDMVPQLEAIMQPKKQQKSNKRKNSQEPEARPRSNNPFALLDAEC
;
A
#
# COMPACT_ATOMS: atom_id res chain seq x y z
N MET A 1 -13.12 -10.49 -6.12
CA MET A 1 -12.44 -9.95 -7.31
C MET A 1 -12.65 -10.96 -8.44
N GLY A 2 -12.16 -10.69 -9.65
CA GLY A 2 -12.33 -11.57 -10.81
C GLY A 2 -13.62 -11.36 -11.60
N ILE A 3 -13.99 -12.38 -12.37
CA ILE A 3 -15.13 -12.39 -13.29
C ILE A 3 -16.47 -12.09 -12.56
N PRO A 4 -17.18 -11.02 -12.96
CA PRO A 4 -18.47 -10.66 -12.38
C PRO A 4 -19.48 -11.81 -12.41
N HIS A 5 -20.22 -11.98 -11.31
CA HIS A 5 -21.30 -12.96 -11.14
C HIS A 5 -20.93 -14.45 -11.26
N LEU A 6 -19.73 -14.80 -11.71
CA LEU A 6 -19.30 -16.20 -11.88
C LEU A 6 -19.46 -17.01 -10.60
N ARG A 7 -18.87 -16.56 -9.49
CA ARG A 7 -18.99 -17.23 -8.19
C ARG A 7 -20.45 -17.42 -7.78
N LYS A 8 -21.27 -16.37 -7.86
CA LYS A 8 -22.70 -16.40 -7.49
C LYS A 8 -23.46 -17.43 -8.33
N HIS A 9 -23.15 -17.55 -9.61
CA HIS A 9 -23.77 -18.50 -10.51
C HIS A 9 -23.35 -19.95 -10.25
N LEU A 10 -22.11 -20.17 -9.81
CA LEU A 10 -21.58 -21.51 -9.54
C LEU A 10 -21.81 -21.98 -8.10
N GLU A 11 -22.15 -21.08 -7.19
CA GLU A 11 -22.43 -21.37 -5.76
C GLU A 11 -23.41 -22.55 -5.55
N PRO A 12 -24.54 -22.66 -6.28
CA PRO A 12 -25.47 -23.79 -6.11
C PRO A 12 -24.88 -25.16 -6.50
N TYR A 13 -23.77 -25.17 -7.24
CA TYR A 13 -23.13 -26.39 -7.75
C TYR A 13 -21.91 -26.80 -6.92
N ALA A 14 -21.46 -25.94 -6.01
CA ALA A 14 -20.39 -26.25 -5.08
C ALA A 14 -20.89 -27.15 -3.93
N GLN A 15 -19.95 -27.79 -3.23
CA GLN A 15 -20.26 -28.72 -2.14
C GLN A 15 -19.77 -28.15 -0.81
N ARG A 16 -20.68 -28.00 0.16
CA ARG A 16 -20.29 -27.59 1.52
C ARG A 16 -19.82 -28.80 2.31
N GLY A 17 -18.69 -28.67 2.99
CA GLY A 17 -18.16 -29.73 3.84
C GLY A 17 -16.84 -29.34 4.51
N ALA A 18 -16.29 -30.26 5.28
CA ALA A 18 -14.95 -30.14 5.87
C ALA A 18 -13.91 -29.88 4.78
N ILE A 19 -13.05 -28.89 5.00
CA ILE A 19 -11.89 -28.68 4.14
C ILE A 19 -10.96 -29.85 4.40
N GLN A 20 -10.64 -30.60 3.35
CA GLN A 20 -9.82 -31.80 3.48
C GLN A 20 -8.39 -31.42 3.94
N PRO A 21 -7.73 -32.25 4.76
CA PRO A 21 -6.34 -32.06 5.20
C PRO A 21 -5.35 -32.36 4.06
N SER A 22 -5.52 -31.65 2.93
CA SER A 22 -4.72 -31.77 1.71
C SER A 22 -3.76 -30.59 1.57
N ASN A 23 -3.06 -30.54 0.44
CA ASN A 23 -2.18 -29.43 0.07
C ASN A 23 -2.99 -28.13 -0.06
N LEU A 24 -2.96 -27.30 0.98
CA LEU A 24 -3.62 -26.00 0.96
C LEU A 24 -2.68 -24.97 0.34
N VAL A 25 -3.13 -24.33 -0.73
CA VAL A 25 -2.41 -23.24 -1.40
C VAL A 25 -3.18 -21.95 -1.17
N ILE A 26 -2.49 -20.90 -0.76
CA ILE A 26 -3.12 -19.65 -0.38
C ILE A 26 -2.75 -18.55 -1.37
N ASP A 27 -3.78 -17.94 -1.95
CA ASP A 27 -3.69 -16.66 -2.65
C ASP A 27 -3.45 -15.54 -1.62
N GLY A 28 -2.21 -15.05 -1.58
CA GLY A 28 -1.70 -14.06 -0.62
C GLY A 28 -2.39 -12.70 -0.71
N PRO A 29 -2.58 -12.08 -1.90
CA PRO A 29 -3.36 -10.86 -2.05
C PRO A 29 -4.76 -11.01 -1.48
N ALA A 30 -5.46 -12.11 -1.80
CA ALA A 30 -6.78 -12.37 -1.24
C ALA A 30 -6.75 -12.58 0.29
N LEU A 31 -5.77 -13.30 0.83
CA LEU A 31 -5.56 -13.44 2.27
C LEU A 31 -5.39 -12.07 2.93
N ALA A 32 -4.55 -11.21 2.37
CA ALA A 32 -4.27 -9.89 2.95
C ALA A 32 -5.53 -9.02 3.04
N TYR A 33 -6.37 -9.03 2.00
CA TYR A 33 -7.66 -8.33 2.03
C TYR A 33 -8.66 -8.97 3.00
N HIS A 34 -8.67 -10.31 3.12
CA HIS A 34 -9.47 -11.01 4.12
C HIS A 34 -9.10 -10.58 5.55
N ILE A 35 -7.80 -10.62 5.90
CA ILE A 35 -7.30 -10.20 7.21
C ILE A 35 -7.60 -8.72 7.47
N LEU A 36 -7.43 -7.85 6.48
CA LEU A 36 -7.79 -6.44 6.59
C LEU A 36 -9.27 -6.27 6.96
N ASN A 37 -10.16 -7.02 6.32
CA ASN A 37 -11.58 -6.98 6.61
C ASN A 37 -11.89 -7.51 8.02
N LEU A 38 -11.28 -8.63 8.44
CA LEU A 38 -11.41 -9.13 9.81
C LEU A 38 -10.99 -8.09 10.86
N CYS A 39 -9.88 -7.39 10.63
CA CYS A 39 -9.41 -6.34 11.54
C CYS A 39 -10.34 -5.12 11.61
N ARG A 40 -11.12 -4.87 10.55
CA ARG A 40 -12.13 -3.80 10.47
C ARG A 40 -13.47 -4.19 11.09
N ILE A 41 -13.81 -5.47 11.15
CA ILE A 41 -15.02 -5.98 11.80
C ILE A 41 -14.97 -5.61 13.29
N LYS A 42 -16.03 -5.00 13.83
CA LYS A 42 -16.17 -4.58 15.26
C LYS A 42 -15.27 -3.43 15.74
N THR A 43 -14.62 -2.63 14.89
CA THR A 43 -14.04 -1.36 15.37
C THR A 43 -15.17 -0.43 15.80
N ILE A 44 -15.30 -0.15 17.10
CA ILE A 44 -15.86 1.14 17.53
C ILE A 44 -14.87 2.17 17.00
N LYS A 45 -15.19 2.75 15.85
CA LYS A 45 -14.31 3.74 15.23
C LYS A 45 -14.33 4.97 16.14
N ASN A 46 -13.23 5.20 16.83
CA ASN A 46 -13.01 6.44 17.58
C ASN A 46 -12.69 7.59 16.62
N SER A 47 -12.27 7.25 15.39
CA SER A 47 -11.98 8.17 14.31
C SER A 47 -12.42 7.62 12.94
N PRO A 48 -12.91 8.46 12.01
CA PRO A 48 -13.06 8.04 10.62
C PRO A 48 -11.70 7.79 9.93
N PHE A 49 -10.59 8.34 10.45
CA PHE A 49 -9.24 8.12 9.95
C PHE A 49 -8.58 6.86 10.54
N GLU A 50 -9.23 6.20 11.49
CA GLU A 50 -8.72 4.98 12.12
C GLU A 50 -8.62 3.86 11.08
N GLN A 51 -7.41 3.30 10.99
CA GLN A 51 -7.08 2.14 10.19
C GLN A 51 -6.43 1.08 11.08
N PRO A 52 -6.60 -0.23 10.80
CA PRO A 52 -5.82 -1.27 11.47
C PRO A 52 -4.32 -0.99 11.36
N THR A 53 -3.57 -1.13 12.45
CA THR A 53 -2.11 -1.01 12.38
C THR A 53 -1.50 -2.24 11.71
N TYR A 54 -0.27 -2.07 11.22
CA TYR A 54 0.50 -3.15 10.63
C TYR A 54 0.80 -4.27 11.64
N GLU A 55 0.99 -3.95 12.92
CA GLU A 55 1.14 -4.95 13.99
C GLU A 55 -0.12 -5.82 14.15
N LEU A 56 -1.31 -5.20 14.18
CA LEU A 56 -2.57 -5.93 14.29
C LEU A 56 -2.78 -6.85 13.08
N LEU A 57 -2.51 -6.36 11.87
CA LEU A 57 -2.62 -7.13 10.63
C LEU A 57 -1.64 -8.32 10.62
N SER A 58 -0.40 -8.08 11.03
CA SER A 58 0.66 -9.10 11.12
C SER A 58 0.27 -10.20 12.09
N ARG A 59 -0.07 -9.84 13.34
CA ARG A 59 -0.48 -10.79 14.37
C ARG A 59 -1.73 -11.57 13.98
N THR A 60 -2.75 -10.90 13.45
CA THR A 60 -4.01 -11.56 13.03
C THR A 60 -3.75 -12.57 11.90
N THR A 61 -2.83 -12.27 10.98
CA THR A 61 -2.45 -13.20 9.92
C THR A 61 -1.82 -14.48 10.51
N LEU A 62 -0.87 -14.33 11.42
CA LEU A 62 -0.20 -15.47 12.05
C LEU A 62 -1.19 -16.30 12.87
N GLU A 63 -2.01 -15.65 13.71
CA GLU A 63 -3.07 -16.31 14.48
C GLU A 63 -4.05 -17.06 13.57
N TRP A 64 -4.44 -16.48 12.43
CA TRP A 64 -5.34 -17.11 11.47
C TRP A 64 -4.72 -18.37 10.84
N LEU A 65 -3.44 -18.32 10.43
CA LEU A 65 -2.76 -19.46 9.82
C LEU A 65 -2.40 -20.55 10.84
N GLU A 66 -2.06 -20.19 12.07
CA GLU A 66 -1.91 -21.15 13.17
C GLU A 66 -3.23 -21.86 13.44
N ARG A 67 -4.34 -21.11 13.39
CA ARG A 67 -5.66 -21.66 13.60
C ARG A 67 -6.07 -22.64 12.50
N VAL A 68 -5.76 -22.33 11.24
CA VAL A 68 -5.90 -23.25 10.10
C VAL A 68 -5.12 -24.56 10.34
N ARG A 69 -3.86 -24.47 10.78
CA ARG A 69 -3.05 -25.66 11.09
C ARG A 69 -3.58 -26.45 12.28
N ALA A 70 -4.07 -25.77 13.31
CA ALA A 70 -4.68 -26.41 14.48
C ALA A 70 -5.94 -27.22 14.15
N CYS A 71 -6.63 -26.88 13.04
CA CYS A 71 -7.72 -27.67 12.48
C CYS A 71 -7.27 -28.83 11.57
N GLY A 72 -5.97 -29.17 11.57
CA GLY A 72 -5.41 -30.31 10.82
C GLY A 72 -5.08 -30.03 9.35
N LEU A 73 -5.17 -28.78 8.90
CA LEU A 73 -4.88 -28.42 7.50
C LEU A 73 -3.38 -28.15 7.29
N THR A 74 -2.85 -28.63 6.16
CA THR A 74 -1.44 -28.43 5.78
C THR A 74 -1.32 -27.32 4.74
N ILE A 75 -0.74 -26.18 5.14
CA ILE A 75 -0.42 -25.10 4.20
C ILE A 75 0.84 -25.51 3.44
N SER A 76 0.76 -25.58 2.12
CA SER A 76 1.89 -25.96 1.26
C SER A 76 2.61 -24.73 0.70
N ARG A 77 1.85 -23.72 0.23
CA ARG A 77 2.39 -22.48 -0.35
C ARG A 77 1.49 -21.29 -0.09
N ILE A 78 2.09 -20.10 0.02
CA ILE A 78 1.41 -18.81 0.05
C ILE A 78 2.04 -17.93 -1.01
N PHE A 79 1.31 -17.63 -2.09
CA PHE A 79 1.83 -16.86 -3.22
C PHE A 79 1.36 -15.41 -3.17
N PHE A 80 2.28 -14.46 -3.37
CA PHE A 80 2.00 -13.04 -3.49
C PHE A 80 2.39 -12.52 -4.87
N ASP A 81 1.57 -11.62 -5.42
CA ASP A 81 1.89 -10.92 -6.66
C ASP A 81 3.27 -10.28 -6.55
N GLY A 82 4.10 -10.49 -7.56
CA GLY A 82 5.29 -9.67 -7.82
C GLY A 82 5.33 -9.15 -9.24
N TYR A 83 4.48 -9.72 -10.11
CA TYR A 83 4.19 -9.43 -11.52
C TYR A 83 2.80 -8.82 -11.76
N LEU A 84 2.61 -7.69 -12.45
CA LEU A 84 1.30 -7.42 -13.08
C LEU A 84 1.41 -7.48 -14.61
N PRO A 85 0.62 -8.33 -15.29
CA PRO A 85 0.54 -8.38 -16.74
C PRO A 85 0.21 -7.04 -17.37
N THR A 86 0.78 -6.80 -18.55
CA THR A 86 0.59 -5.56 -19.29
C THR A 86 -0.87 -5.37 -19.69
N SER A 87 -1.61 -6.45 -19.98
CA SER A 87 -3.05 -6.44 -20.25
C SER A 87 -3.90 -5.87 -19.10
N LYS A 88 -3.44 -5.99 -17.85
CA LYS A 88 -4.16 -5.52 -16.64
C LYS A 88 -3.78 -4.09 -16.22
N THR A 89 -2.95 -3.38 -17.00
CA THR A 89 -2.53 -2.00 -16.73
C THR A 89 -3.73 -1.05 -16.64
N ASP A 90 -4.70 -1.20 -17.54
CA ASP A 90 -5.91 -0.36 -17.58
C ASP A 90 -6.79 -0.58 -16.35
N GLU A 91 -6.93 -1.84 -15.91
CA GLU A 91 -7.70 -2.21 -14.73
C GLU A 91 -7.09 -1.63 -13.46
N ARG A 92 -5.76 -1.71 -13.35
CA ARG A 92 -5.02 -1.10 -12.25
C ARG A 92 -5.21 0.42 -12.23
N THR A 93 -5.15 1.07 -13.39
CA THR A 93 -5.38 2.51 -13.53
C THR A 93 -6.80 2.90 -13.13
N LYS A 94 -7.81 2.14 -13.59
CA LYS A 94 -9.22 2.34 -13.19
C LYS A 94 -9.41 2.17 -11.68
N ARG A 95 -8.78 1.16 -11.07
CA ARG A 95 -8.81 0.92 -9.61
C ARG A 95 -8.18 2.08 -8.84
N LEU A 96 -7.06 2.62 -9.34
CA LEU A 96 -6.38 3.75 -8.74
C LEU A 96 -7.21 5.04 -8.82
N MET A 97 -7.85 5.29 -9.97
CA MET A 97 -8.78 6.41 -10.14
C MET A 97 -9.99 6.30 -9.20
N ARG A 98 -10.58 5.10 -9.09
CA ARG A 98 -11.68 4.84 -8.15
C ARG A 98 -11.26 5.14 -6.71
N THR A 99 -10.10 4.64 -6.29
CA THR A 99 -9.57 4.89 -4.94
C THR A 99 -9.29 6.38 -4.70
N SER A 100 -8.81 7.10 -5.72
CA SER A 100 -8.61 8.56 -5.66
C SER A 100 -9.94 9.30 -5.49
N LYS A 101 -10.98 8.91 -6.23
CA LYS A 101 -12.34 9.46 -6.08
C LYS A 101 -12.94 9.17 -4.70
N ASP A 102 -12.73 7.95 -4.18
CA ASP A 102 -13.19 7.58 -2.84
C ASP A 102 -12.50 8.42 -1.77
N LEU A 103 -11.19 8.67 -1.90
CA LEU A 103 -10.44 9.58 -1.02
C LEU A 103 -10.97 11.03 -1.11
N GLN A 104 -11.28 11.54 -2.30
CA GLN A 104 -11.90 12.86 -2.44
C GLN A 104 -13.27 12.92 -1.75
N GLY A 105 -14.10 11.88 -1.91
CA GLY A 105 -15.39 11.78 -1.23
C GLY A 105 -15.24 11.74 0.29
N PHE A 106 -14.26 10.97 0.78
CA PHE A 106 -13.91 10.90 2.20
C PHE A 106 -13.43 12.26 2.72
N HIS A 107 -12.55 12.96 1.99
CA HIS A 107 -12.10 14.31 2.33
C HIS A 107 -13.25 15.31 2.43
N ARG A 108 -14.18 15.32 1.46
CA ARG A 108 -15.36 16.21 1.50
C ARG A 108 -16.25 15.92 2.71
N LYS A 109 -16.44 14.65 3.06
CA LYS A 109 -17.25 14.24 4.21
C LYS A 109 -16.64 14.69 5.55
N TYR A 110 -15.31 14.71 5.64
CA TYR A 110 -14.57 15.05 6.86
C TYR A 110 -13.70 16.30 6.66
N ALA A 111 -14.23 17.33 5.98
CA ALA A 111 -13.47 18.51 5.58
C ALA A 111 -12.88 19.31 6.76
N ASN A 112 -13.60 19.33 7.89
CA ASN A 112 -13.20 20.06 9.11
C ASN A 112 -12.42 19.19 10.12
N GLY A 113 -11.91 18.01 9.72
CA GLY A 113 -11.31 17.07 10.67
C GLY A 113 -12.35 16.38 11.56
N MET A 114 -11.99 16.05 12.81
CA MET A 114 -12.90 15.42 13.78
C MET A 114 -13.41 16.39 14.85
N THR A 115 -14.60 16.12 15.40
CA THR A 115 -14.94 16.51 16.78
C THR A 115 -14.25 15.54 17.73
N GLN A 116 -13.54 16.03 18.76
CA GLN A 116 -12.71 15.19 19.64
C GLN A 116 -13.49 14.00 20.22
N GLY A 117 -13.16 12.79 19.75
CA GLY A 117 -13.58 11.51 20.31
C GLY A 117 -12.47 10.91 21.17
N ARG A 118 -12.84 10.05 22.13
CA ARG A 118 -11.90 9.41 23.08
C ARG A 118 -10.74 8.74 22.34
N THR A 119 -9.53 9.15 22.68
CA THR A 119 -8.28 8.53 22.22
C THR A 119 -8.10 7.18 22.93
N GLY A 120 -7.87 6.13 22.17
CA GLY A 120 -7.61 4.80 22.73
C GLY A 120 -7.77 3.72 21.68
N TRP A 121 -6.77 3.56 20.82
CA TRP A 121 -6.64 2.33 20.05
C TRP A 121 -5.94 1.28 20.91
N ASN A 122 -6.57 0.11 21.07
CA ASN A 122 -5.99 -1.00 21.84
C ASN A 122 -5.27 -1.96 20.87
N SER A 123 -3.95 -1.96 20.89
CA SER A 123 -3.10 -2.86 20.08
C SER A 123 -3.31 -4.35 20.44
N ASN A 124 -3.66 -4.63 21.69
CA ASN A 124 -3.94 -5.98 22.21
C ASN A 124 -5.38 -6.45 21.92
N ARG A 125 -6.05 -5.85 20.95
CA ARG A 125 -7.40 -6.22 20.55
C ARG A 125 -7.44 -7.65 20.00
N ARG A 126 -8.36 -8.47 20.51
CA ARG A 126 -8.67 -9.78 19.93
C ARG A 126 -9.53 -9.62 18.69
N VAL A 127 -9.11 -10.25 17.59
CA VAL A 127 -9.87 -10.32 16.34
C VAL A 127 -10.59 -11.65 16.30
N ASP A 128 -11.84 -11.61 15.88
CA ASP A 128 -12.63 -12.81 15.62
C ASP A 128 -12.21 -13.36 14.25
N LEU A 129 -11.51 -14.50 14.26
CA LEU A 129 -10.84 -15.04 13.07
C LEU A 129 -11.83 -15.69 12.07
N PHE A 130 -12.98 -16.15 12.56
CA PHE A 130 -14.02 -16.84 11.78
C PHE A 130 -15.41 -16.36 12.24
N PRO A 131 -15.78 -15.09 11.97
CA PRO A 131 -17.04 -14.53 12.44
C PRO A 131 -18.25 -15.19 11.75
N GLU A 132 -19.30 -15.51 12.51
CA GLU A 132 -20.54 -16.15 12.01
C GLU A 132 -21.26 -15.30 10.94
N ALA A 133 -21.10 -13.98 10.97
CA ALA A 133 -21.63 -13.08 9.95
C ALA A 133 -20.65 -11.92 9.71
N GLN A 134 -20.47 -11.55 8.44
CA GLN A 134 -19.77 -10.32 8.10
C GLN A 134 -20.71 -9.13 8.34
N PRO A 135 -20.43 -8.23 9.30
CA PRO A 135 -21.25 -7.04 9.49
C PRO A 135 -21.20 -6.15 8.25
N SER A 136 -22.34 -5.56 7.89
CA SER A 136 -22.40 -4.56 6.83
C SER A 136 -21.60 -3.32 7.25
N HIS A 137 -20.58 -2.97 6.47
CA HIS A 137 -19.88 -1.70 6.65
C HIS A 137 -20.75 -0.56 6.09
N SER A 138 -21.57 0.05 6.94
CA SER A 138 -22.31 1.26 6.57
C SER A 138 -21.40 2.50 6.66
N GLY A 139 -21.14 3.16 5.53
CA GLY A 139 -20.54 4.49 5.47
C GLY A 139 -19.15 4.57 4.82
N VAL A 140 -18.76 5.80 4.42
CA VAL A 140 -17.47 6.09 3.78
C VAL A 140 -16.32 5.78 4.75
N SER A 141 -15.47 4.85 4.36
CA SER A 141 -14.27 4.44 5.10
C SER A 141 -13.01 5.02 4.44
N PRO A 142 -11.91 5.20 5.19
CA PRO A 142 -10.65 5.58 4.59
C PRO A 142 -10.17 4.47 3.65
N PRO A 143 -9.25 4.77 2.71
CA PRO A 143 -8.57 3.74 1.93
C PRO A 143 -7.92 2.69 2.86
N PRO A 144 -7.59 1.49 2.37
CA PRO A 144 -6.74 0.55 3.12
C PRO A 144 -5.44 1.19 3.62
N PRO A 145 -4.87 0.74 4.76
CA PRO A 145 -3.50 1.09 5.14
C PRO A 145 -2.55 0.81 3.97
N ALA A 146 -1.67 1.74 3.61
CA ALA A 146 -0.90 1.67 2.37
C ALA A 146 -0.02 0.41 2.26
N PHE A 147 0.57 -0.03 3.37
CA PHE A 147 1.58 -1.08 3.41
C PHE A 147 1.09 -2.40 4.03
N PHE A 148 -0.24 -2.65 4.03
CA PHE A 148 -0.80 -3.83 4.69
C PHE A 148 -0.29 -5.15 4.07
N VAL A 149 -0.20 -5.23 2.74
CA VAL A 149 0.34 -6.43 2.06
C VAL A 149 1.82 -6.65 2.40
N PRO A 150 2.74 -5.66 2.23
CA PRO A 150 4.12 -5.78 2.72
C PRO A 150 4.23 -6.19 4.19
N SER A 151 3.41 -5.63 5.09
CA SER A 151 3.48 -5.98 6.52
C SER A 151 3.13 -7.44 6.80
N ILE A 152 2.17 -7.99 6.05
CA ILE A 152 1.79 -9.39 6.13
C ILE A 152 2.90 -10.29 5.59
N ILE A 153 3.53 -9.91 4.47
CA ILE A 153 4.67 -10.64 3.92
C ILE A 153 5.83 -10.69 4.92
N ASP A 154 6.18 -9.56 5.53
CA ASP A 154 7.23 -9.47 6.56
C ASP A 154 6.93 -10.43 7.72
N ALA A 155 5.71 -10.41 8.26
CA ALA A 155 5.31 -11.27 9.36
C ALA A 155 5.39 -12.77 9.02
N LEU A 156 4.93 -13.16 7.82
CA LEU A 156 5.01 -14.54 7.37
C LEU A 156 6.46 -15.00 7.17
N ARG A 157 7.33 -14.13 6.69
CA ARG A 157 8.75 -14.43 6.44
C ARG A 157 9.58 -14.49 7.72
N GLN A 158 9.16 -13.80 8.77
CA GLN A 158 9.77 -13.89 10.10
C GLN A 158 9.26 -15.09 10.91
N SER A 159 8.16 -15.71 10.50
CA SER A 159 7.59 -16.89 11.17
C SER A 159 8.26 -18.17 10.69
N GLU A 160 8.77 -18.98 11.64
CA GLU A 160 9.44 -20.26 11.37
C GLU A 160 8.61 -21.21 10.50
N HIS A 161 7.29 -21.26 10.71
CA HIS A 161 6.39 -22.16 9.99
C HIS A 161 5.98 -21.66 8.60
N ASN A 162 6.02 -20.35 8.35
CA ASN A 162 5.48 -19.76 7.13
C ASN A 162 6.59 -19.29 6.16
N ALA A 163 7.80 -19.02 6.65
CA ALA A 163 8.86 -18.37 5.87
C ALA A 163 9.22 -19.11 4.58
N SER A 164 9.33 -20.44 4.63
CA SER A 164 9.66 -21.27 3.47
C SER A 164 8.51 -21.40 2.47
N GLN A 165 7.27 -21.19 2.94
CA GLN A 165 6.03 -21.37 2.20
C GLN A 165 5.60 -20.09 1.46
N THR A 166 5.98 -18.93 1.99
CA THR A 166 5.67 -17.62 1.40
C THR A 166 6.60 -17.24 0.26
N LYS A 167 6.02 -16.88 -0.89
CA LYS A 167 6.74 -16.51 -2.11
C LYS A 167 6.10 -15.28 -2.75
N VAL A 168 6.90 -14.28 -3.10
CA VAL A 168 6.52 -13.22 -4.06
C VAL A 168 6.93 -13.74 -5.44
N VAL A 169 5.99 -13.92 -6.34
CA VAL A 169 6.21 -14.60 -7.63
C VAL A 169 6.36 -13.60 -8.78
N PRO A 170 7.07 -13.94 -9.88
CA PRO A 170 7.27 -13.03 -11.01
C PRO A 170 6.02 -12.92 -11.91
N GLY A 171 4.82 -13.03 -11.33
CA GLY A 171 3.52 -12.98 -12.00
C GLY A 171 2.44 -12.68 -10.98
N GLU A 172 1.21 -12.97 -11.35
CA GLU A 172 0.06 -12.92 -10.44
C GLU A 172 0.00 -14.18 -9.58
N ALA A 173 -0.41 -14.04 -8.31
CA ALA A 173 -0.44 -15.14 -7.37
C ALA A 173 -1.40 -16.27 -7.78
N ASP A 174 -2.54 -15.94 -8.39
CA ASP A 174 -3.56 -16.88 -8.84
C ASP A 174 -3.02 -17.90 -9.85
N VAL A 175 -2.23 -17.47 -10.83
CA VAL A 175 -1.53 -18.31 -11.81
C VAL A 175 -0.67 -19.36 -11.11
N PHE A 176 0.14 -18.93 -10.14
CA PHE A 176 1.06 -19.82 -9.42
C PHE A 176 0.31 -20.74 -8.45
N CYS A 177 -0.80 -20.25 -7.85
CA CYS A 177 -1.69 -21.09 -7.06
C CYS A 177 -2.27 -22.22 -7.91
N ALA A 178 -2.80 -21.87 -9.09
CA ALA A 178 -3.40 -22.82 -10.01
C ALA A 178 -2.39 -23.84 -10.52
N GLN A 179 -1.22 -23.39 -10.94
CA GLN A 179 -0.15 -24.28 -11.40
C GLN A 179 0.24 -25.28 -10.32
N TYR A 180 0.46 -24.81 -9.07
CA TYR A 180 0.87 -25.69 -7.99
C TYR A 180 -0.18 -26.76 -7.69
N VAL A 181 -1.45 -26.39 -7.61
CA VAL A 181 -2.55 -27.35 -7.36
C VAL A 181 -2.74 -28.30 -8.54
N ARG A 182 -2.58 -27.84 -9.78
CA ARG A 182 -2.62 -28.73 -10.96
C ARG A 182 -1.56 -29.82 -10.91
N GLU A 183 -0.36 -29.50 -10.44
CA GLU A 183 0.77 -30.43 -10.36
C GLU A 183 0.72 -31.35 -9.13
N HIS A 184 0.19 -30.87 -8.00
CA HIS A 184 0.30 -31.56 -6.70
C HIS A 184 -1.05 -31.96 -6.09
N GLY A 185 -2.17 -31.61 -6.73
CA GLY A 185 -3.51 -31.67 -6.16
C GLY A 185 -3.71 -30.69 -4.99
N GLY A 186 -4.94 -30.61 -4.47
CA GLY A 186 -5.24 -29.86 -3.25
C GLY A 186 -6.32 -28.80 -3.42
N THR A 187 -6.27 -27.79 -2.54
CA THR A 187 -7.29 -26.74 -2.47
C THR A 187 -6.63 -25.36 -2.45
N VAL A 188 -7.14 -24.44 -3.28
CA VAL A 188 -6.77 -23.04 -3.26
C VAL A 188 -7.72 -22.26 -2.35
N LEU A 189 -7.18 -21.47 -1.42
CA LEU A 189 -7.94 -20.46 -0.68
C LEU A 189 -7.79 -19.09 -1.34
N THR A 190 -8.90 -18.45 -1.69
CA THR A 190 -8.90 -17.16 -2.40
C THR A 190 -10.15 -16.32 -2.13
N SER A 191 -10.20 -15.11 -2.69
CA SER A 191 -11.38 -14.26 -2.86
C SER A 191 -11.55 -13.79 -4.30
N ASP A 192 -10.79 -14.37 -5.22
CA ASP A 192 -10.82 -14.09 -6.65
C ASP A 192 -11.51 -15.24 -7.41
N SER A 193 -12.57 -14.92 -8.15
CA SER A 193 -13.31 -15.92 -8.91
C SER A 193 -12.59 -16.38 -10.17
N ASP A 194 -11.51 -15.70 -10.60
CA ASP A 194 -10.72 -16.10 -11.76
C ASP A 194 -10.09 -17.49 -11.57
N LEU A 195 -9.79 -17.86 -10.32
CA LEU A 195 -9.31 -19.21 -9.96
C LEU A 195 -10.29 -20.34 -10.27
N LEU A 196 -11.59 -20.05 -10.48
CA LEU A 196 -12.56 -21.04 -10.95
C LEU A 196 -12.40 -21.37 -12.45
N VAL A 197 -11.74 -20.50 -13.22
CA VAL A 197 -11.48 -20.67 -14.65
C VAL A 197 -10.14 -21.35 -14.90
N HIS A 198 -9.16 -21.14 -14.02
CA HIS A 198 -7.88 -21.83 -14.10
C HIS A 198 -8.03 -23.35 -14.07
N ASN A 199 -7.20 -24.04 -14.86
CA ASN A 199 -7.10 -25.50 -14.77
C ASN A 199 -6.33 -25.90 -13.50
N LEU A 200 -7.05 -26.38 -12.48
CA LEU A 200 -6.50 -26.88 -11.22
C LEU A 200 -6.23 -28.39 -11.22
N GLY A 201 -6.42 -29.07 -12.36
CA GLY A 201 -6.39 -30.52 -12.45
C GLY A 201 -7.62 -31.20 -11.82
N PRO A 202 -7.75 -32.53 -11.98
CA PRO A 202 -8.95 -33.28 -11.57
C PRO A 202 -9.13 -33.35 -10.05
N ASN A 203 -8.05 -33.18 -9.27
CA ASN A 203 -8.08 -33.21 -7.81
C ASN A 203 -7.98 -31.81 -7.19
N GLY A 204 -8.10 -30.77 -8.01
CA GLY A 204 -8.04 -29.38 -7.59
C GLY A 204 -9.41 -28.85 -7.17
N SER A 205 -9.41 -27.96 -6.17
CA SER A 205 -10.63 -27.28 -5.72
C SER A 205 -10.31 -25.85 -5.28
N VAL A 206 -11.34 -25.01 -5.25
CA VAL A 206 -11.28 -23.65 -4.71
C VAL A 206 -12.22 -23.53 -3.52
N VAL A 207 -11.78 -22.86 -2.46
CA VAL A 207 -12.61 -22.42 -1.35
C VAL A 207 -12.42 -20.91 -1.16
N PHE A 208 -13.52 -20.16 -1.08
CA PHE A 208 -13.44 -18.73 -0.86
C PHE A 208 -13.31 -18.41 0.63
N PHE A 209 -12.45 -17.44 0.99
CA PHE A 209 -12.25 -17.03 2.38
C PHE A 209 -13.54 -16.64 3.10
N SER A 210 -14.51 -16.05 2.39
CA SER A 210 -15.79 -15.66 2.96
C SER A 210 -16.69 -16.84 3.33
N ASP A 211 -16.40 -18.03 2.81
CA ASP A 211 -17.20 -19.24 3.02
C ASP A 211 -16.58 -20.16 4.09
N ILE A 212 -15.43 -19.77 4.64
CA ILE A 212 -14.74 -20.55 5.66
C ILE A 212 -15.39 -20.29 7.02
N GLU A 213 -15.86 -21.36 7.65
CA GLU A 213 -16.48 -21.35 8.96
C GLU A 213 -15.76 -22.35 9.87
N SER A 214 -15.54 -21.95 11.13
CA SER A 214 -15.07 -22.87 12.17
C SER A 214 -16.27 -23.62 12.75
N ASN A 215 -16.14 -24.92 12.94
CA ASN A 215 -17.14 -25.66 13.70
C ASN A 215 -17.22 -25.14 15.16
N PRO A 216 -18.32 -25.38 15.90
CA PRO A 216 -18.47 -24.88 17.28
C PRO A 216 -17.41 -25.39 18.25
N ALA A 217 -16.91 -26.61 18.05
CA ALA A 217 -15.83 -27.19 18.85
C ALA A 217 -14.46 -26.55 18.56
N GLY A 218 -14.36 -25.81 17.46
CA GLY A 218 -13.12 -25.25 16.99
C GLY A 218 -12.07 -26.29 16.61
N THR A 219 -12.45 -27.45 16.10
CA THR A 219 -11.51 -28.49 15.69
C THR A 219 -11.41 -28.66 14.17
N GLU A 220 -12.34 -28.07 13.42
CA GLU A 220 -12.43 -28.26 11.97
C GLU A 220 -12.86 -26.96 11.30
N LEU A 221 -12.32 -26.71 10.10
CA LEU A 221 -12.81 -25.67 9.20
C LEU A 221 -13.66 -26.31 8.10
N THR A 222 -14.84 -25.74 7.89
CA THR A 222 -15.73 -26.11 6.80
C THR A 222 -15.80 -24.97 5.80
N GLY A 223 -16.15 -25.29 4.55
CA GLY A 223 -16.37 -24.27 3.55
C GLY A 223 -17.04 -24.80 2.30
N LEU A 224 -17.36 -23.89 1.39
CA LEU A 224 -17.95 -24.22 0.10
C LEU A 224 -16.84 -24.55 -0.91
N GLN A 225 -16.79 -25.80 -1.35
CA GLN A 225 -15.75 -26.35 -2.24
C GLN A 225 -16.22 -26.37 -3.69
N PHE A 226 -15.49 -25.64 -4.53
CA PHE A 226 -15.74 -25.54 -5.96
C PHE A 226 -14.76 -26.46 -6.69
N LYS A 227 -15.26 -27.59 -7.20
CA LYS A 227 -14.50 -28.53 -8.03
C LYS A 227 -14.95 -28.40 -9.47
N SER A 228 -14.00 -28.14 -10.37
CA SER A 228 -14.31 -27.91 -11.79
C SER A 228 -15.03 -29.12 -12.42
N SER A 229 -14.56 -30.34 -12.14
CA SER A 229 -15.18 -31.59 -12.60
C SER A 229 -16.66 -31.69 -12.24
N ASP A 230 -16.96 -31.50 -10.96
CA ASP A 230 -18.30 -31.70 -10.40
C ASP A 230 -19.27 -30.63 -10.93
N ILE A 231 -18.79 -29.40 -11.06
CA ILE A 231 -19.58 -28.29 -11.60
C ILE A 231 -19.86 -28.51 -13.09
N CYS A 232 -18.85 -28.87 -13.88
CA CYS A 232 -19.02 -29.16 -15.30
C CYS A 232 -20.01 -30.32 -15.52
N GLU A 233 -19.90 -31.40 -14.74
CA GLU A 233 -20.82 -32.53 -14.81
C GLU A 233 -22.27 -32.11 -14.54
N ARG A 234 -22.52 -31.39 -13.43
CA ARG A 234 -23.87 -30.96 -13.04
C ARG A 234 -24.49 -29.97 -14.03
N LEU A 235 -23.68 -29.13 -14.68
CA LEU A 235 -24.13 -28.20 -15.71
C LEU A 235 -24.15 -28.82 -17.12
N SER A 236 -23.67 -30.06 -17.26
CA SER A 236 -23.41 -30.74 -18.54
C SER A 236 -22.54 -29.91 -19.49
N LEU A 237 -21.53 -29.23 -18.95
CA LEU A 237 -20.49 -28.53 -19.68
C LEU A 237 -19.31 -29.46 -19.97
N GLN A 238 -18.51 -29.15 -20.99
CA GLN A 238 -17.30 -29.92 -21.29
C GLN A 238 -16.27 -29.77 -20.17
N PRO A 239 -15.65 -30.85 -19.67
CA PRO A 239 -14.66 -30.77 -18.60
C PRO A 239 -13.43 -29.91 -18.94
N GLU A 240 -13.00 -29.89 -20.20
CA GLU A 240 -11.77 -29.25 -20.65
C GLU A 240 -11.84 -27.72 -20.73
N ASP A 241 -12.98 -27.16 -21.18
CA ASP A 241 -13.12 -25.74 -21.44
C ASP A 241 -14.43 -25.13 -20.91
N GLY A 242 -15.34 -25.95 -20.37
CA GLY A 242 -16.70 -25.56 -20.03
C GLY A 242 -16.82 -24.34 -19.12
N LEU A 243 -16.03 -24.28 -18.04
CA LEU A 243 -16.02 -23.13 -17.14
C LEU A 243 -15.41 -21.88 -17.79
N SER A 244 -14.41 -22.04 -18.65
CA SER A 244 -13.83 -20.92 -19.40
C SER A 244 -14.80 -20.37 -20.45
N CYS A 245 -15.53 -21.24 -21.16
CA CYS A 245 -16.60 -20.84 -22.07
C CYS A 245 -17.71 -20.11 -21.31
N LEU A 246 -18.15 -20.66 -20.17
CA LEU A 246 -19.17 -20.02 -19.33
C LEU A 246 -18.72 -18.64 -18.83
N ALA A 247 -17.49 -18.55 -18.33
CA ALA A 247 -16.90 -17.28 -17.90
C ALA A 247 -16.85 -16.25 -19.03
N PHE A 248 -16.47 -16.68 -20.23
CA PHE A 248 -16.45 -15.80 -21.41
C PHE A 248 -17.85 -15.27 -21.73
N GLU A 249 -18.90 -16.11 -21.67
CA GLU A 249 -20.29 -15.66 -21.86
C GLU A 249 -20.71 -14.60 -20.82
N LEU A 250 -20.29 -14.74 -19.56
CA LEU A 250 -20.57 -13.76 -18.50
C LEU A 250 -19.81 -12.43 -18.69
N ILE A 251 -18.62 -12.46 -19.27
CA ILE A 251 -17.87 -11.25 -19.61
C ILE A 251 -18.56 -10.51 -20.76
N MET A 252 -19.02 -11.26 -21.77
CA MET A 252 -19.67 -10.69 -22.95
C MET A 252 -21.06 -10.11 -22.62
N ASP A 253 -21.78 -10.70 -21.68
CA ASP A 253 -23.06 -10.22 -21.18
C ASP A 253 -23.17 -10.36 -19.65
N PRO A 254 -22.77 -9.33 -18.87
CA PRO A 254 -22.82 -9.39 -17.40
C PRO A 254 -24.22 -9.53 -16.80
N HIS A 255 -25.28 -9.36 -17.60
CA HIS A 255 -26.67 -9.42 -17.14
C HIS A 255 -27.38 -10.73 -17.52
N ILE A 256 -26.69 -11.64 -18.19
CA ILE A 256 -27.22 -12.93 -18.62
C ILE A 256 -27.62 -13.81 -17.42
N THR A 257 -28.65 -14.63 -17.57
CA THR A 257 -28.96 -15.66 -16.55
C THR A 257 -28.02 -16.85 -16.67
N LEU A 258 -27.86 -17.63 -15.59
CA LEU A 258 -27.03 -18.84 -15.62
C LEU A 258 -27.48 -19.80 -16.73
N GLU A 259 -28.78 -20.05 -16.85
CA GLU A 259 -29.35 -20.99 -17.83
C GLU A 259 -28.99 -20.57 -19.27
N GLN A 260 -29.11 -19.27 -19.56
CA GLN A 260 -28.73 -18.70 -20.85
C GLN A 260 -27.22 -18.80 -21.09
N ALA A 261 -26.40 -18.47 -20.09
CA ALA A 261 -24.95 -18.55 -20.18
C ALA A 261 -24.46 -19.98 -20.42
N VAL A 262 -25.05 -20.96 -19.73
CA VAL A 262 -24.75 -22.39 -19.91
C VAL A 262 -25.15 -22.85 -21.31
N SER A 263 -26.32 -22.46 -21.82
CA SER A 263 -26.76 -22.78 -23.19
C SER A 263 -25.82 -22.20 -24.25
N LYS A 264 -25.40 -20.94 -24.08
CA LYS A 264 -24.44 -20.28 -24.97
C LYS A 264 -23.04 -20.92 -24.89
N ALA A 265 -22.59 -21.27 -23.69
CA ALA A 265 -21.31 -21.95 -23.48
C ALA A 265 -21.27 -23.31 -24.18
N LYS A 266 -22.35 -24.11 -24.07
CA LYS A 266 -22.47 -25.41 -24.78
C LYS A 266 -22.41 -25.27 -26.30
N SER A 267 -23.03 -24.23 -26.84
CA SER A 267 -23.05 -23.94 -28.28
C SER A 267 -21.84 -23.11 -28.75
N LYS A 268 -20.95 -22.71 -27.83
CA LYS A 268 -19.81 -21.81 -28.08
C LYS A 268 -20.22 -20.52 -28.82
N TYR A 269 -21.40 -19.99 -28.47
CA TYR A 269 -22.05 -18.91 -29.21
C TYR A 269 -21.18 -17.64 -29.29
N SER A 270 -20.76 -17.10 -28.15
CA SER A 270 -19.97 -15.86 -28.15
C SER A 270 -18.56 -16.08 -28.65
N ILE A 271 -18.02 -17.29 -28.51
CA ILE A 271 -16.71 -17.66 -29.08
C ILE A 271 -16.75 -17.59 -30.61
N ALA A 272 -17.82 -18.10 -31.23
CA ALA A 272 -18.01 -18.04 -32.68
C ALA A 272 -18.25 -16.60 -33.16
N ALA A 273 -18.97 -15.79 -32.40
CA ALA A 273 -19.24 -14.38 -32.73
C ALA A 273 -18.02 -13.47 -32.52
N TYR A 274 -17.18 -13.76 -31.52
CA TYR A 274 -16.06 -12.92 -31.10
C TYR A 274 -14.77 -13.73 -30.85
N PRO A 275 -14.23 -14.43 -31.88
CA PRO A 275 -13.10 -15.34 -31.71
C PRO A 275 -11.82 -14.64 -31.23
N GLY A 276 -11.60 -13.38 -31.63
CA GLY A 276 -10.47 -12.57 -31.17
C GLY A 276 -10.53 -12.25 -29.68
N ALA A 277 -11.67 -11.77 -29.20
CA ALA A 277 -11.87 -11.47 -27.78
C ALA A 277 -11.78 -12.74 -26.90
N HIS A 278 -12.28 -13.88 -27.38
CA HIS A 278 -12.11 -15.15 -26.69
C HIS A 278 -10.65 -15.56 -26.59
N LYS A 279 -9.87 -15.38 -27.67
CA LYS A 279 -8.44 -15.68 -27.68
C LYS A 279 -7.69 -14.81 -26.65
N GLU A 280 -7.93 -13.51 -26.63
CA GLU A 280 -7.34 -12.59 -25.65
C GLU A 280 -7.75 -12.93 -24.20
N PHE A 281 -8.98 -13.39 -23.99
CA PHE A 281 -9.46 -13.85 -22.70
C PHE A 281 -8.74 -15.13 -22.24
N ILE A 282 -8.70 -16.17 -23.08
CA ILE A 282 -8.18 -17.48 -22.68
C ILE A 282 -6.66 -17.50 -22.55
N GLU A 283 -5.95 -16.66 -23.31
CA GLU A 283 -4.48 -16.53 -23.24
C GLU A 283 -4.00 -16.13 -21.84
N GLN A 284 -4.81 -15.38 -21.08
CA GLN A 284 -4.50 -14.99 -19.69
C GLN A 284 -4.36 -16.20 -18.75
N TYR A 285 -5.06 -17.30 -19.05
CA TYR A 285 -5.05 -18.51 -18.22
C TYR A 285 -4.10 -19.59 -18.75
N LEU A 286 -3.89 -19.65 -20.08
CA LEU A 286 -3.07 -20.67 -20.73
C LEU A 286 -1.58 -20.29 -20.79
N SER A 287 -1.30 -19.02 -21.10
CA SER A 287 0.05 -18.49 -21.30
C SER A 287 0.21 -17.16 -20.56
N PRO A 288 0.06 -17.15 -19.23
CA PRO A 288 0.08 -15.92 -18.44
C PRO A 288 1.41 -15.19 -18.60
N GLU A 289 1.33 -13.87 -18.74
CA GLU A 289 2.52 -13.01 -18.79
C GLU A 289 3.23 -13.01 -17.44
N THR A 290 4.47 -13.49 -17.41
CA THR A 290 5.35 -13.40 -16.25
C THR A 290 6.51 -12.46 -16.54
N GLY A 291 6.98 -11.74 -15.52
CA GLY A 291 8.23 -10.98 -15.59
C GLY A 291 9.41 -11.87 -15.96
N SER A 292 10.46 -11.25 -16.52
CA SER A 292 11.71 -11.95 -16.82
C SER A 292 12.20 -12.68 -15.57
N GLN A 293 12.61 -13.94 -15.68
CA GLN A 293 13.25 -14.69 -14.60
C GLN A 293 14.64 -14.10 -14.33
N ILE A 294 14.70 -12.87 -13.82
CA ILE A 294 15.92 -12.44 -13.14
C ILE A 294 16.00 -13.33 -11.92
N PRO A 295 17.13 -14.02 -11.68
CA PRO A 295 17.31 -14.77 -10.45
C PRO A 295 17.25 -13.78 -9.28
N VAL A 296 16.05 -13.54 -8.77
CA VAL A 296 15.88 -13.03 -7.42
C VAL A 296 16.26 -14.23 -6.58
N GLU A 297 17.52 -14.27 -6.15
CA GLU A 297 17.94 -15.27 -5.17
C GLU A 297 16.93 -15.26 -4.03
N ALA A 298 16.63 -16.44 -3.48
CA ALA A 298 15.64 -16.60 -2.41
C ALA A 298 15.94 -15.77 -1.13
N SER A 299 17.10 -15.11 -1.09
CA SER A 299 17.62 -14.27 -0.01
C SER A 299 17.03 -12.85 0.00
N VAL A 300 16.66 -12.25 -1.13
CA VAL A 300 16.14 -10.87 -1.17
C VAL A 300 14.61 -10.86 -1.19
N VAL A 301 14.02 -10.24 -0.18
CA VAL A 301 12.56 -10.07 -0.08
C VAL A 301 12.20 -8.73 -0.69
N LEU A 302 11.50 -8.77 -1.83
CA LEU A 302 10.96 -7.58 -2.47
C LEU A 302 9.46 -7.46 -2.13
N ASP A 303 9.03 -6.26 -1.75
CA ASP A 303 7.60 -5.97 -1.64
C ASP A 303 6.98 -6.08 -3.05
N PRO A 304 5.70 -6.48 -3.20
CA PRO A 304 5.05 -6.68 -4.49
C PRO A 304 5.29 -5.58 -5.52
N ARG A 305 5.16 -4.31 -5.11
CA ARG A 305 5.35 -3.16 -6.00
C ARG A 305 6.81 -2.91 -6.36
N ILE A 306 7.74 -3.28 -5.48
CA ILE A 306 9.18 -3.16 -5.69
C ILE A 306 9.64 -4.29 -6.62
N SER A 307 9.14 -5.51 -6.40
CA SER A 307 9.32 -6.66 -7.30
C SER A 307 8.91 -6.30 -8.73
N GLU A 308 7.74 -5.67 -8.90
CA GLU A 308 7.25 -5.34 -10.22
C GLU A 308 8.15 -4.33 -10.96
N ILE A 309 8.57 -3.23 -10.32
CA ILE A 309 9.47 -2.27 -10.97
C ILE A 309 10.85 -2.88 -11.25
N VAL A 310 11.33 -3.78 -10.39
CA VAL A 310 12.57 -4.55 -10.62
C VAL A 310 12.44 -5.47 -11.83
N LEU A 311 11.30 -6.13 -12.02
CA LEU A 311 11.06 -7.00 -13.17
C LEU A 311 10.79 -6.21 -14.47
N ARG A 312 10.19 -5.02 -14.36
CA ARG A 312 9.85 -4.12 -15.48
C ARG A 312 10.92 -3.08 -15.81
N CYS A 313 12.04 -3.07 -15.11
CA CYS A 313 13.09 -2.06 -15.25
C CYS A 313 13.69 -1.96 -16.66
N ARG A 314 13.56 -3.02 -17.47
CA ARG A 314 14.02 -3.07 -18.87
C ARG A 314 12.93 -2.69 -19.89
N ASP A 315 11.72 -2.41 -19.42
CA ASP A 315 10.64 -1.94 -20.29
C ASP A 315 11.01 -0.58 -20.88
N LYS A 316 10.44 -0.26 -22.05
CA LYS A 316 10.62 1.05 -22.69
C LYS A 316 10.11 2.21 -21.83
N LYS A 317 9.11 1.94 -20.97
CA LYS A 317 8.45 2.91 -20.09
C LYS A 317 8.16 2.24 -18.74
N PRO A 318 9.17 2.04 -17.89
CA PRO A 318 8.96 1.42 -16.59
C PRO A 318 8.04 2.30 -15.74
N ALA A 319 7.14 1.65 -15.01
CA ALA A 319 6.11 2.32 -14.24
C ALA A 319 6.12 1.83 -12.78
N MET A 320 6.14 2.78 -11.84
CA MET A 320 6.03 2.51 -10.41
C MET A 320 4.65 2.94 -9.91
N TYR A 321 3.83 1.96 -9.54
CA TYR A 321 2.55 2.22 -8.88
C TYR A 321 2.76 2.25 -7.37
N LEU A 322 2.95 3.45 -6.84
CA LEU A 322 3.22 3.68 -5.43
C LEU A 322 2.03 3.26 -4.56
N PRO A 323 2.27 2.75 -3.34
CA PRO A 323 1.19 2.47 -2.40
C PRO A 323 0.28 3.70 -2.18
N PHE A 324 -1.03 3.45 -2.07
CA PHE A 324 -2.00 4.53 -1.93
C PHE A 324 -2.01 5.06 -0.50
N LEU A 325 -1.50 6.28 -0.30
CA LEU A 325 -1.45 6.94 1.00
C LEU A 325 -2.76 7.67 1.31
N LEU A 326 -3.12 7.73 2.60
CA LEU A 326 -4.18 8.58 3.10
C LEU A 326 -3.62 9.98 3.34
N ASP A 327 -3.65 10.82 2.31
CA ASP A 327 -3.19 12.20 2.39
C ASP A 327 -4.23 13.20 1.86
N SER A 328 -4.00 14.49 2.05
CA SER A 328 -4.95 15.52 1.59
C SER A 328 -5.00 15.61 0.05
N PRO A 329 -6.19 15.44 -0.58
CA PRO A 329 -6.37 15.67 -2.01
C PRO A 329 -6.17 17.12 -2.46
N THR A 330 -6.22 18.08 -1.55
CA THR A 330 -6.04 19.52 -1.85
C THR A 330 -4.59 19.97 -1.86
N ARG A 331 -3.66 19.06 -1.54
CA ARG A 331 -2.21 19.30 -1.52
C ARG A 331 -1.51 18.47 -2.58
N THR A 332 -0.28 18.87 -2.92
CA THR A 332 0.65 18.03 -3.70
C THR A 332 0.75 16.64 -3.07
N SER A 333 0.94 15.59 -3.86
CA SER A 333 1.08 14.23 -3.34
C SER A 333 2.14 14.12 -2.23
N ALA A 334 1.81 13.43 -1.14
CA ALA A 334 2.75 13.16 -0.05
C ALA A 334 4.08 12.53 -0.52
N TRP A 335 4.01 11.71 -1.58
CA TRP A 335 5.18 11.13 -2.25
C TRP A 335 6.18 12.14 -2.83
N GLU A 336 5.81 13.40 -3.05
CA GLU A 336 6.73 14.38 -3.66
C GLU A 336 7.88 14.73 -2.72
N SER A 337 7.65 14.73 -1.41
CA SER A 337 8.67 15.09 -0.40
C SER A 337 9.90 14.18 -0.40
N SER A 338 9.78 12.93 -0.83
CA SER A 338 10.84 11.91 -0.81
C SER A 338 11.19 11.42 -2.22
N LYS A 339 10.98 12.29 -3.22
CA LYS A 339 11.20 11.97 -4.63
C LYS A 339 12.66 11.66 -4.94
N ASP A 340 13.58 12.43 -4.38
CA ASP A 340 15.04 12.25 -4.46
C ASP A 340 15.50 10.85 -4.04
N ILE A 341 14.96 10.32 -2.92
CA ILE A 341 15.27 8.97 -2.42
C ILE A 341 14.85 7.91 -3.46
N ARG A 342 13.68 8.09 -4.10
CA ARG A 342 13.22 7.17 -5.16
C ARG A 342 14.00 7.34 -6.46
N GLN A 343 14.42 8.57 -6.80
CA GLN A 343 15.32 8.82 -7.92
C GLN A 343 16.63 8.04 -7.76
N LEU A 344 17.24 8.11 -6.58
CA LEU A 344 18.43 7.32 -6.25
C LEU A 344 18.16 5.81 -6.37
N ALA A 345 17.01 5.33 -5.86
CA ALA A 345 16.64 3.92 -5.97
C ALA A 345 16.53 3.45 -7.43
N TYR A 346 15.92 4.25 -8.32
CA TYR A 346 15.88 3.96 -9.76
C TYR A 346 17.26 4.04 -10.41
N GLY A 347 18.13 4.98 -9.98
CA GLY A 347 19.49 5.10 -10.45
C GLY A 347 20.35 3.87 -10.11
N ILE A 348 20.18 3.32 -8.91
CA ILE A 348 20.81 2.06 -8.51
C ILE A 348 20.28 0.90 -9.35
N LEU A 349 18.98 0.85 -9.64
CA LEU A 349 18.40 -0.18 -10.50
C LEU A 349 19.00 -0.17 -11.92
N GLN A 350 19.34 1.01 -12.45
CA GLN A 350 20.03 1.14 -13.74
C GLN A 350 21.42 0.48 -13.74
N THR A 351 22.14 0.46 -12.61
CA THR A 351 23.44 -0.23 -12.49
C THR A 351 23.32 -1.75 -12.65
N VAL A 352 22.16 -2.29 -12.24
CA VAL A 352 21.83 -3.71 -12.33
C VAL A 352 21.44 -4.09 -13.75
N THR A 353 20.60 -3.29 -14.41
CA THR A 353 20.12 -3.60 -15.77
C THR A 353 21.22 -3.48 -16.82
N GLY A 354 22.24 -2.66 -16.58
CA GLY A 354 23.25 -2.31 -17.57
C GLY A 354 22.71 -1.51 -18.75
N SER A 355 21.44 -1.08 -18.68
CA SER A 355 20.73 -0.33 -19.72
C SER A 355 20.18 0.95 -19.12
N PRO A 356 20.31 2.11 -19.80
CA PRO A 356 19.85 3.37 -19.24
C PRO A 356 18.35 3.38 -19.03
N ILE A 357 17.93 3.80 -17.84
CA ILE A 357 16.52 4.05 -17.51
C ILE A 357 16.38 5.56 -17.47
N PRO A 358 15.96 6.25 -18.54
CA PRO A 358 15.95 7.72 -18.53
C PRO A 358 14.88 8.29 -17.59
N THR A 359 13.73 7.61 -17.53
CA THR A 359 12.59 8.02 -16.71
C THR A 359 11.82 6.82 -16.19
N VAL A 360 11.20 6.98 -15.02
CA VAL A 360 10.20 6.07 -14.46
C VAL A 360 8.89 6.83 -14.32
N ALA A 361 7.78 6.25 -14.78
CA ALA A 361 6.46 6.85 -14.60
C ALA A 361 5.89 6.48 -13.22
N GLU A 362 5.72 7.46 -12.33
CA GLU A 362 5.12 7.25 -11.01
C GLU A 362 3.60 7.45 -11.05
N PHE A 363 2.88 6.43 -10.62
CA PHE A 363 1.44 6.49 -10.41
C PHE A 363 1.16 6.66 -8.92
N ARG A 364 0.59 7.81 -8.57
CA ARG A 364 0.29 8.26 -7.19
C ARG A 364 -1.22 8.32 -7.02
N ARG A 365 -1.81 9.48 -6.67
CA ARG A 365 -3.24 9.74 -6.89
C ARG A 365 -3.51 10.10 -8.35
N LEU A 366 -4.66 9.70 -8.87
CA LEU A 366 -5.10 9.99 -10.23
C LEU A 366 -6.54 10.50 -10.23
N ASP A 367 -6.73 11.76 -10.64
CA ASP A 367 -8.07 12.32 -10.82
C ASP A 367 -8.65 12.00 -12.21
N GLN A 368 -7.77 11.81 -13.21
CA GLN A 368 -8.10 11.50 -14.60
C GLN A 368 -7.07 10.52 -15.18
N PRO A 369 -7.37 9.85 -16.32
CA PRO A 369 -6.40 8.99 -17.00
C PRO A 369 -5.12 9.76 -17.30
N SER A 370 -3.98 9.17 -16.96
CA SER A 370 -2.65 9.80 -17.07
C SER A 370 -1.61 8.74 -17.37
N ALA A 371 -0.51 9.14 -18.02
CA ALA A 371 0.67 8.31 -18.22
C ALA A 371 1.56 8.20 -16.96
N GLY A 372 1.12 8.77 -15.82
CA GLY A 372 1.90 8.88 -14.60
C GLY A 372 2.77 10.14 -14.57
N THR A 373 3.32 10.46 -13.40
CA THR A 373 4.28 11.56 -13.23
C THR A 373 5.67 11.08 -13.65
N PRO A 374 6.28 11.67 -14.69
CA PRO A 374 7.61 11.25 -15.11
C PRO A 374 8.66 11.68 -14.09
N ILE A 375 9.41 10.70 -13.58
CA ILE A 375 10.54 10.92 -12.68
C ILE A 375 11.82 10.70 -13.48
N LYS A 376 12.67 11.73 -13.55
CA LYS A 376 13.99 11.62 -14.15
C LYS A 376 14.87 10.75 -13.26
N VAL A 377 15.49 9.74 -13.85
CA VAL A 377 16.47 8.92 -13.13
C VAL A 377 17.84 9.57 -13.29
N PRO A 378 18.62 9.70 -12.21
CA PRO A 378 19.97 10.25 -12.29
C PRO A 378 20.86 9.35 -13.16
N PRO A 379 21.77 9.93 -13.96
CA PRO A 379 22.80 9.17 -14.66
C PRO A 379 23.60 8.28 -13.69
N ILE A 380 24.11 7.14 -14.16
CA ILE A 380 24.93 6.22 -13.34
C ILE A 380 26.11 6.94 -12.67
N SER A 381 26.67 7.96 -13.34
CA SER A 381 27.79 8.76 -12.80
C SER A 381 27.42 9.62 -11.59
N GLU A 382 26.15 9.93 -11.38
CA GLU A 382 25.66 10.75 -10.26
C GLU A 382 25.21 9.90 -9.07
N VAL A 383 24.92 8.61 -9.29
CA VAL A 383 24.39 7.70 -8.25
C VAL A 383 25.27 7.63 -7.01
N GLU A 384 26.60 7.60 -7.16
CA GLU A 384 27.51 7.56 -6.00
C GLU A 384 27.50 8.86 -5.19
N MET A 385 27.41 10.00 -5.88
CA MET A 385 27.34 11.32 -5.25
C MET A 385 26.00 11.48 -4.51
N ASP A 386 24.90 11.13 -5.15
CA ASP A 386 23.56 11.18 -4.55
C ASP A 386 23.45 10.26 -3.33
N ALA A 387 24.06 9.07 -3.39
CA ALA A 387 24.15 8.15 -2.27
C ALA A 387 24.96 8.74 -1.11
N ALA A 388 26.10 9.37 -1.39
CA ALA A 388 26.93 10.02 -0.36
C ALA A 388 26.20 11.18 0.31
N VAL A 389 25.48 12.03 -0.44
CA VAL A 389 24.70 13.14 0.14
C VAL A 389 23.62 12.62 1.10
N LEU A 390 22.88 11.58 0.70
CA LEU A 390 21.87 10.98 1.57
C LEU A 390 22.48 10.32 2.81
N GLU A 391 23.62 9.64 2.63
CA GLU A 391 24.39 9.04 3.73
C GLU A 391 24.84 10.11 4.72
N ASP A 392 25.45 11.22 4.26
CA ASP A 392 25.95 12.31 5.12
C ASP A 392 24.83 12.88 5.99
N VAL A 393 23.66 13.14 5.39
CA VAL A 393 22.47 13.62 6.11
C VAL A 393 22.01 12.60 7.15
N LEU A 394 21.89 11.32 6.77
CA LEU A 394 21.46 10.25 7.68
C LEU A 394 22.45 10.06 8.83
N SER A 395 23.75 10.01 8.55
CA SER A 395 24.82 9.86 9.53
C SER A 395 24.84 11.03 10.51
N LEU A 396 24.63 12.26 10.03
CA LEU A 396 24.53 13.42 10.89
C LEU A 396 23.29 13.36 11.81
N ILE A 397 22.13 12.94 11.29
CA ILE A 397 20.92 12.75 12.09
C ILE A 397 21.15 11.65 13.14
N ILE A 398 21.60 10.47 12.73
CA ILE A 398 21.85 9.31 13.59
C ILE A 398 22.83 9.65 14.73
N LYS A 399 23.86 10.47 14.44
CA LYS A 399 24.84 10.90 15.45
C LYS A 399 24.26 11.88 16.48
N ASN A 400 23.33 12.74 16.09
CA ASN A 400 22.84 13.82 16.96
C ASN A 400 21.47 13.52 17.61
N VAL A 401 20.66 12.64 17.02
CA VAL A 401 19.33 12.27 17.50
C VAL A 401 19.39 10.97 18.29
N LYS A 402 19.21 11.06 19.62
CA LYS A 402 19.33 9.92 20.53
C LYS A 402 18.23 8.87 20.38
N ASN A 403 17.01 9.32 20.10
CA ASN A 403 15.88 8.41 19.99
C ASN A 403 15.81 7.87 18.56
N SER A 404 15.96 6.56 18.39
CA SER A 404 15.93 5.90 17.08
C SER A 404 14.63 6.15 16.31
N LYS A 405 13.49 6.30 17.00
CA LYS A 405 12.19 6.63 16.38
C LYS A 405 12.15 8.07 15.84
N ALA A 406 12.95 8.97 16.42
CA ALA A 406 13.02 10.36 15.98
C ALA A 406 13.95 10.55 14.78
N VAL A 407 14.96 9.70 14.59
CA VAL A 407 15.91 9.79 13.46
C VAL A 407 15.18 9.89 12.12
N TRP A 408 14.30 8.94 11.83
CA TRP A 408 13.62 8.86 10.54
C TRP A 408 12.54 9.93 10.39
N MET A 409 11.92 10.33 11.49
CA MET A 409 11.02 11.49 11.51
C MET A 409 11.75 12.80 11.26
N THR A 410 12.95 12.99 11.81
CA THR A 410 13.80 14.15 11.56
C THR A 410 14.16 14.24 10.07
N LEU A 411 14.46 13.10 9.42
CA LEU A 411 14.65 13.07 7.98
C LEU A 411 13.37 13.47 7.23
N SER A 412 12.19 13.00 7.63
CA SER A 412 10.93 13.42 7.01
C SER A 412 10.66 14.92 7.13
N VAL A 413 11.02 15.55 8.26
CA VAL A 413 10.97 17.01 8.43
C VAL A 413 11.95 17.68 7.47
N TYR A 414 13.21 17.22 7.43
CA TYR A 414 14.22 17.73 6.50
C TYR A 414 13.76 17.67 5.04
N GLN A 415 13.19 16.54 4.62
CA GLN A 415 12.67 16.34 3.27
C GLN A 415 11.51 17.29 2.93
N ASP A 416 10.59 17.53 3.86
CA ASP A 416 9.53 18.54 3.69
C ASP A 416 10.09 19.96 3.58
N VAL A 417 11.14 20.29 4.36
CA VAL A 417 11.84 21.58 4.29
C VAL A 417 12.48 21.78 2.91
N VAL A 418 13.33 20.85 2.48
CA VAL A 418 14.03 20.92 1.18
C VAL A 418 13.05 20.98 0.00
N MET A 419 11.98 20.18 0.05
CA MET A 419 10.93 20.24 -0.97
C MET A 419 10.23 21.60 -0.99
N THR A 420 9.94 22.18 0.18
CA THR A 420 9.21 23.45 0.27
C THR A 420 10.07 24.62 -0.22
N THR A 421 11.34 24.67 0.19
CA THR A 421 12.27 25.74 -0.20
C THR A 421 12.62 25.68 -1.68
N SER A 422 12.85 24.48 -2.24
CA SER A 422 13.09 24.31 -3.69
C SER A 422 11.89 24.73 -4.56
N GLN A 423 10.68 24.77 -4.00
CA GLN A 423 9.48 25.30 -4.66
C GLN A 423 9.28 26.82 -4.45
N GLY A 424 10.20 27.50 -3.77
CA GLY A 424 10.10 28.93 -3.45
C GLY A 424 9.00 29.26 -2.43
N LYS A 425 8.55 28.28 -1.62
CA LYS A 425 7.56 28.49 -0.56
C LYS A 425 8.25 28.77 0.77
N VAL A 426 7.62 29.59 1.60
CA VAL A 426 8.24 30.15 2.82
C VAL A 426 7.94 29.35 4.09
N GLN A 427 6.89 28.52 4.12
CA GLN A 427 6.50 27.79 5.33
C GLN A 427 6.32 26.29 5.07
N PRO A 428 7.28 25.44 5.48
CA PRO A 428 7.14 23.99 5.46
C PRO A 428 6.00 23.55 6.38
N LEU A 429 5.27 22.51 5.96
CA LEU A 429 4.14 21.99 6.73
C LEU A 429 4.61 21.37 8.04
N SER A 430 5.74 20.66 7.98
CA SER A 430 6.43 20.07 9.12
C SER A 430 6.71 21.10 10.22
N LEU A 431 7.33 22.24 9.88
CA LEU A 431 7.67 23.30 10.84
C LEU A 431 6.42 23.95 11.43
N LYS A 432 5.38 24.17 10.62
CA LYS A 432 4.07 24.65 11.11
C LYS A 432 3.49 23.71 12.16
N LEU A 433 3.50 22.40 11.91
CA LEU A 433 2.96 21.40 12.84
C LEU A 433 3.82 21.26 14.11
N LEU A 434 5.14 21.34 14.00
CA LEU A 434 6.05 21.37 15.15
C LEU A 434 5.78 22.61 16.03
N GLN A 435 5.58 23.78 15.44
CA GLN A 435 5.19 24.99 16.20
C GLN A 435 3.84 24.80 16.90
N GLN A 436 2.84 24.24 16.22
CA GLN A 436 1.53 23.95 16.82
C GLN A 436 1.64 22.95 17.99
N ALA A 437 2.53 21.96 17.88
CA ALA A 437 2.79 21.00 18.94
C ALA A 437 3.48 21.64 20.16
N VAL A 438 4.43 22.56 19.95
CA VAL A 438 5.04 23.37 21.02
C VAL A 438 4.01 24.29 21.69
N ASP A 439 3.10 24.87 20.91
CA ASP A 439 2.03 25.74 21.40
C ASP A 439 0.87 24.98 22.08
N GLU A 440 0.92 23.65 22.16
CA GLU A 440 -0.17 22.77 22.65
C GLU A 440 -1.49 22.96 21.88
N LYS A 441 -1.41 23.30 20.59
CA LYS A 441 -2.54 23.56 19.68
C LYS A 441 -2.64 22.57 18.51
N LEU A 442 -1.84 21.50 18.54
CA LEU A 442 -1.82 20.51 17.46
C LEU A 442 -3.18 19.79 17.37
N ASP A 443 -3.86 19.97 16.25
CA ASP A 443 -5.01 19.14 15.88
C ASP A 443 -4.54 17.93 15.06
N ILE A 444 -4.40 16.79 15.74
CA ILE A 444 -3.97 15.51 15.15
C ILE A 444 -4.97 14.95 14.13
N THR A 445 -6.18 15.51 14.10
CA THR A 445 -7.29 15.08 13.28
C THR A 445 -7.45 15.96 12.03
N SER A 446 -6.66 17.03 11.94
CA SER A 446 -6.65 17.93 10.79
C SER A 446 -6.04 17.25 9.56
N TRP A 447 -6.52 17.65 8.38
CA TRP A 447 -5.95 17.21 7.10
C TRP A 447 -4.49 17.64 6.91
N GLU A 448 -4.04 18.68 7.61
CA GLU A 448 -2.63 19.08 7.63
C GLU A 448 -1.78 18.03 8.35
N CYS A 449 -2.23 17.58 9.53
CA CYS A 449 -1.55 16.53 10.28
C CYS A 449 -1.58 15.19 9.53
N VAL A 450 -2.74 14.80 8.99
CA VAL A 450 -2.89 13.59 8.17
C VAL A 450 -1.98 13.62 6.94
N HIS A 451 -1.87 14.78 6.27
CA HIS A 451 -0.99 14.92 5.11
C HIS A 451 0.49 14.82 5.47
N PHE A 452 0.93 15.47 6.55
CA PHE A 452 2.34 15.35 6.98
C PHE A 452 2.67 13.94 7.47
N LEU A 453 1.75 13.28 8.16
CA LEU A 453 1.89 11.86 8.49
C LEU A 453 2.10 11.01 7.23
N ALA A 454 1.31 11.26 6.19
CA ALA A 454 1.48 10.57 4.91
C ALA A 454 2.83 10.90 4.23
N GLN A 455 3.32 12.13 4.32
CA GLN A 455 4.68 12.48 3.84
C GLN A 455 5.74 11.67 4.60
N CYS A 456 5.59 11.52 5.92
CA CYS A 456 6.50 10.68 6.71
C CYS A 456 6.46 9.22 6.28
N GLN A 457 5.25 8.65 6.10
CA GLN A 457 5.08 7.29 5.59
C GLN A 457 5.68 7.13 4.18
N ALA A 458 5.57 8.15 3.32
CA ALA A 458 6.20 8.16 2.00
C ALA A 458 7.74 8.14 2.08
N THR A 459 8.34 8.93 2.97
CA THR A 459 9.79 8.92 3.22
C THR A 459 10.25 7.54 3.68
N TYR A 460 9.60 6.96 4.68
CA TYR A 460 10.00 5.67 5.24
C TYR A 460 9.90 4.55 4.20
N TYR A 461 8.82 4.54 3.41
CA TYR A 461 8.66 3.53 2.36
C TYR A 461 9.62 3.77 1.17
N SER A 462 9.96 5.03 0.85
CA SER A 462 10.97 5.34 -0.17
C SER A 462 12.35 4.83 0.26
N LEU A 463 12.71 4.95 1.55
CA LEU A 463 13.93 4.37 2.11
C LEU A 463 13.90 2.83 2.10
N ARG A 464 12.75 2.22 2.41
CA ARG A 464 12.58 0.76 2.30
C ARG A 464 12.74 0.29 0.84
N MET A 465 12.18 1.04 -0.12
CA MET A 465 12.37 0.78 -1.54
C MET A 465 13.85 0.84 -1.94
N LEU A 466 14.54 1.89 -1.53
CA LEU A 466 15.98 2.04 -1.74
C LEU A 466 16.75 0.86 -1.14
N GLN A 467 16.46 0.50 0.11
CA GLN A 467 17.09 -0.63 0.80
C GLN A 467 16.89 -1.96 0.05
N GLN A 468 15.66 -2.28 -0.33
CA GLN A 468 15.35 -3.54 -1.05
C GLN A 468 16.00 -3.58 -2.44
N ILE A 469 16.02 -2.46 -3.17
CA ILE A 469 16.68 -2.38 -4.47
C ILE A 469 18.21 -2.49 -4.32
N MET A 470 18.80 -1.89 -3.28
CA MET A 470 20.23 -2.04 -2.99
C MET A 470 20.60 -3.49 -2.64
N GLN A 471 19.78 -4.16 -1.82
CA GLN A 471 19.97 -5.58 -1.49
C GLN A 471 19.89 -6.45 -2.74
N TYR A 472 18.89 -6.20 -3.60
CA TYR A 472 18.77 -6.86 -4.89
C TYR A 472 19.98 -6.58 -5.79
N ALA A 473 20.42 -5.33 -5.90
CA ALA A 473 21.59 -4.97 -6.70
C ALA A 473 22.86 -5.69 -6.22
N ALA A 474 23.02 -5.85 -4.91
CA ALA A 474 24.14 -6.57 -4.31
C ALA A 474 24.17 -8.06 -4.71
N THR A 475 23.02 -8.73 -4.90
CA THR A 475 22.99 -10.15 -5.32
C THR A 475 23.31 -10.34 -6.80
N GLN A 476 23.30 -9.29 -7.62
CA GLN A 476 23.59 -9.38 -9.05
C GLN A 476 25.10 -9.37 -9.39
N GLY A 477 25.96 -9.55 -8.38
CA GLY A 477 27.38 -9.88 -8.57
C GLY A 477 28.32 -8.70 -8.87
N LYS A 478 27.83 -7.46 -8.93
CA LYS A 478 28.67 -6.27 -9.16
C LYS A 478 29.26 -5.65 -7.89
N GLY A 479 28.81 -6.08 -6.71
CA GLY A 479 29.16 -5.46 -5.43
C GLY A 479 28.63 -4.03 -5.30
N LEU A 480 28.53 -3.53 -4.06
CA LEU A 480 28.18 -2.13 -3.80
C LEU A 480 29.46 -1.29 -3.67
N SER A 481 29.43 -0.05 -4.18
CA SER A 481 30.51 0.93 -3.96
C SER A 481 30.59 1.32 -2.47
N PRO A 482 31.70 1.95 -2.01
CA PRO A 482 31.85 2.34 -0.60
C PRO A 482 30.70 3.22 -0.08
N ALA A 483 30.32 4.27 -0.80
CA ALA A 483 29.20 5.14 -0.42
C ALA A 483 27.87 4.37 -0.32
N LEU A 484 27.63 3.44 -1.25
CA LEU A 484 26.43 2.59 -1.21
C LEU A 484 26.47 1.61 -0.02
N LYS A 485 27.65 1.14 0.42
CA LYS A 485 27.77 0.31 1.62
C LYS A 485 27.49 1.10 2.89
N GLU A 486 28.05 2.30 3.02
CA GLU A 486 27.81 3.19 4.17
C GLU A 486 26.33 3.57 4.27
N LEU A 487 25.70 3.87 3.13
CA LEU A 487 24.26 4.10 3.06
C LEU A 487 23.46 2.83 3.43
N GLN A 488 23.88 1.65 2.95
CA GLN A 488 23.23 0.38 3.32
C GLN A 488 23.31 0.13 4.83
N ASP A 489 24.44 0.44 5.46
CA ASP A 489 24.63 0.32 6.92
C ASP A 489 23.72 1.29 7.68
N CYS A 490 23.53 2.51 7.17
CA CYS A 490 22.52 3.44 7.70
C CYS A 490 21.10 2.87 7.58
N LEU A 491 20.73 2.35 6.40
CA LEU A 491 19.41 1.77 6.13
C LEU A 491 19.15 0.48 6.90
N SER A 492 20.17 -0.26 7.34
CA SER A 492 20.01 -1.45 8.20
C SER A 492 19.27 -1.15 9.51
N ARG A 493 19.26 0.13 9.93
CA ARG A 493 18.59 0.64 11.14
C ARG A 493 17.17 1.17 10.86
N LEU A 494 16.68 1.04 9.63
CA LEU A 494 15.34 1.46 9.24
C LEU A 494 14.30 0.65 10.03
N PRO A 495 13.27 1.29 10.62
CA PRO A 495 12.23 0.60 11.37
C PRO A 495 11.47 -0.40 10.50
N SER A 496 10.97 -1.44 11.15
CA SER A 496 10.02 -2.37 10.54
C SER A 496 8.69 -1.67 10.25
N LEU A 497 7.85 -2.23 9.36
CA LEU A 497 6.55 -1.66 9.03
C LEU A 497 5.64 -1.42 10.25
N PRO A 498 5.53 -2.33 11.25
CA PRO A 498 4.84 -2.07 12.52
C PRO A 498 5.27 -0.80 13.25
N ASP A 499 6.53 -0.38 13.11
CA ASP A 499 7.10 0.79 13.78
C ASP A 499 6.98 2.09 12.96
N PHE A 500 6.36 2.04 11.78
CA PHE A 500 6.10 3.24 10.98
C PHE A 500 5.16 4.20 11.74
N PRO A 501 5.25 5.51 11.46
CA PRO A 501 4.34 6.48 12.05
C PRO A 501 2.89 6.18 11.65
N THR A 502 2.00 6.28 12.63
CA THR A 502 0.55 6.12 12.52
C THR A 502 -0.14 7.30 13.20
N ILE A 503 -1.41 7.54 12.92
CA ILE A 503 -2.15 8.65 13.55
C ILE A 503 -2.17 8.57 15.09
N PHE A 504 -1.93 7.39 15.67
CA PHE A 504 -1.94 7.17 17.12
C PHE A 504 -0.64 7.57 17.79
N ASN A 505 0.52 7.22 17.21
CA ASN A 505 1.84 7.51 17.79
C ASN A 505 2.46 8.80 17.23
N PHE A 506 1.89 9.38 16.17
CA PHE A 506 2.41 10.58 15.54
C PHE A 506 2.63 11.76 16.49
N PRO A 507 1.71 12.07 17.43
CA PRO A 507 1.90 13.20 18.35
C PRO A 507 3.11 12.99 19.26
N GLU A 508 3.29 11.77 19.77
CA GLU A 508 4.45 11.39 20.58
C GLU A 508 5.74 11.49 19.75
N MET A 509 5.71 11.04 18.50
CA MET A 509 6.86 11.13 17.60
C MET A 509 7.25 12.58 17.29
N LEU A 510 6.29 13.49 17.10
CA LEU A 510 6.58 14.92 16.95
C LEU A 510 7.26 15.50 18.19
N GLN A 511 6.80 15.12 19.39
CA GLN A 511 7.43 15.55 20.65
C GLN A 511 8.88 15.08 20.78
N LEU A 512 9.22 13.90 20.23
CA LEU A 512 10.61 13.42 20.22
C LEU A 512 11.53 14.29 19.34
N ILE A 513 11.00 14.94 18.30
CA ILE A 513 11.76 15.86 17.43
C ILE A 513 11.98 17.21 18.12
N ILE A 514 10.99 17.67 18.90
CA ILE A 514 10.99 18.96 19.60
C ILE A 514 12.07 19.02 20.70
N ASP A 515 12.68 17.91 21.09
CA ASP A 515 13.86 17.92 21.95
C ASP A 515 14.96 18.85 21.37
N LYS A 516 15.66 19.58 22.24
CA LYS A 516 16.70 20.55 21.85
C LYS A 516 17.75 19.95 20.89
N ARG A 517 18.04 18.65 21.02
CA ARG A 517 18.97 17.95 20.12
C ARG A 517 18.39 17.73 18.72
N GLY A 518 17.10 17.37 18.63
CA GLY A 518 16.41 17.15 17.36
C GLY A 518 16.32 18.44 16.56
N LEU A 519 15.85 19.52 17.20
CA LEU A 519 15.81 20.85 16.59
C LEU A 519 17.21 21.39 16.24
N SER A 520 18.20 21.22 17.12
CA SER A 520 19.59 21.60 16.80
C SER A 520 20.16 20.80 15.63
N CYS A 521 19.80 19.52 15.51
CA CYS A 521 20.17 18.71 14.36
C CYS A 521 19.53 19.25 13.08
N LEU A 522 18.22 19.56 13.11
CA LEU A 522 17.50 20.17 11.99
C LEU A 522 18.15 21.47 11.54
N THR A 523 18.50 22.36 12.48
CA THR A 523 19.20 23.62 12.15
C THR A 523 20.53 23.38 11.44
N LYS A 524 21.27 22.33 11.82
CA LYS A 524 22.55 22.00 11.16
C LYS A 524 22.36 21.44 9.75
N ILE A 525 21.42 20.52 9.55
CA ILE A 525 21.19 19.91 8.23
C ILE A 525 20.45 20.83 7.27
N CYS A 526 19.73 21.83 7.78
CA CYS A 526 19.07 22.88 6.99
C CYS A 526 19.90 24.17 6.94
N ALA A 527 21.20 24.13 7.22
CA ALA A 527 22.04 25.34 7.28
C ALA A 527 22.18 26.05 5.92
N ASP A 528 21.99 25.31 4.83
CA ASP A 528 21.92 25.77 3.44
C ASP A 528 20.53 26.32 3.05
N GLN A 529 19.56 26.26 3.97
CA GLN A 529 18.19 26.73 3.79
C GLN A 529 17.97 28.01 4.63
N ASP A 530 18.62 29.10 4.23
CA ASP A 530 18.78 30.35 5.02
C ASP A 530 17.49 30.86 5.67
N ASP A 531 16.36 30.80 4.96
CA ASP A 531 15.05 31.29 5.45
C ASP A 531 14.41 30.41 6.54
N MET A 532 14.91 29.18 6.73
CA MET A 532 14.31 28.18 7.62
C MET A 532 14.95 28.17 9.01
N VAL A 533 16.21 28.58 9.11
CA VAL A 533 16.95 28.64 10.39
C VAL A 533 16.20 29.50 11.43
N PRO A 534 15.70 30.72 11.11
CA PRO A 534 14.95 31.52 12.08
C PRO A 534 13.64 30.86 12.56
N GLN A 535 12.98 30.08 11.70
CA GLN A 535 11.75 29.35 12.07
C GLN A 535 12.07 28.21 13.04
N LEU A 536 13.15 27.47 12.80
CA LEU A 536 13.62 26.41 13.70
C LEU A 536 14.04 26.99 15.07
N GLU A 537 14.74 28.12 15.08
CA GLU A 537 15.11 28.82 16.32
C GLU A 537 13.89 29.31 17.11
N ALA A 538 12.84 29.79 16.43
CA ALA A 538 11.59 30.20 17.07
C ALA A 538 10.87 29.02 17.76
N ILE A 539 10.91 27.83 17.15
CA ILE A 539 10.36 26.59 17.75
C ILE A 539 11.19 26.18 18.98
N MET A 540 12.52 26.35 18.94
CA MET A 540 13.42 26.05 20.08
C MET A 540 13.21 26.97 21.29
N GLN A 541 12.79 28.22 21.06
CA GLN A 541 12.57 29.23 22.09
C GLN A 541 11.15 29.79 22.03
N PRO A 542 10.13 29.01 22.46
CA PRO A 542 8.76 29.50 22.44
C PRO A 542 8.63 30.74 23.32
N LYS A 543 8.14 31.84 22.72
CA LYS A 543 7.89 33.09 23.46
C LYS A 543 6.90 32.79 24.57
N LYS A 544 7.32 32.89 25.84
CA LYS A 544 6.41 32.86 26.99
C LYS A 544 5.34 33.92 26.76
N GLN A 545 4.07 33.50 26.65
CA GLN A 545 2.95 34.43 26.72
C GLN A 545 3.07 35.17 28.06
N GLN A 546 3.51 36.43 28.01
CA GLN A 546 3.33 37.34 29.13
C GLN A 546 1.81 37.43 29.32
N LYS A 547 1.30 36.83 30.40
CA LYS A 547 -0.01 37.18 30.94
C LYS A 547 0.02 38.68 31.22
N SER A 548 -0.45 39.49 30.28
CA SER A 548 -0.62 40.90 30.53
C SER A 548 -1.74 41.02 31.56
N ASN A 549 -1.35 41.30 32.80
CA ASN A 549 -2.26 41.81 33.81
C ASN A 549 -2.79 43.15 33.28
N LYS A 550 -3.90 43.10 32.53
CA LYS A 550 -4.61 44.29 32.07
C LYS A 550 -5.29 44.92 33.30
N ARG A 551 -4.55 45.78 34.00
CA ARG A 551 -5.16 46.83 34.84
C ARG A 551 -5.99 47.70 33.91
N LYS A 552 -7.28 47.80 34.21
CA LYS A 552 -8.22 48.77 33.64
C LYS A 552 -7.63 50.17 33.75
N ASN A 553 -7.45 50.88 32.63
CA ASN A 553 -8.01 52.21 32.46
C ASN A 553 -7.87 52.74 31.02
N SER A 554 -8.83 53.61 30.70
CA SER A 554 -8.86 54.64 29.65
C SER A 554 -9.16 54.24 28.19
N GLN A 555 -10.43 54.49 27.84
CA GLN A 555 -10.95 55.23 26.68
C GLN A 555 -10.60 54.78 25.25
N GLU A 556 -11.65 54.30 24.56
CA GLU A 556 -11.74 54.11 23.11
C GLU A 556 -11.68 55.43 22.34
N PRO A 557 -11.18 55.38 21.09
CA PRO A 557 -11.83 56.10 20.00
C PRO A 557 -12.31 55.17 18.89
N GLU A 558 -13.47 55.52 18.35
CA GLU A 558 -14.27 54.82 17.34
C GLU A 558 -13.51 54.44 16.05
N ALA A 559 -13.74 53.22 15.57
CA ALA A 559 -13.30 52.77 14.24
C ALA A 559 -14.35 53.12 13.18
N ARG A 560 -13.94 53.87 12.13
CA ARG A 560 -14.71 54.02 10.89
C ARG A 560 -14.55 52.78 9.98
N PRO A 561 -15.61 52.33 9.28
CA PRO A 561 -15.53 51.18 8.38
C PRO A 561 -14.83 51.55 7.06
N ARG A 562 -13.90 50.72 6.58
CA ARG A 562 -13.34 50.84 5.23
C ARG A 562 -14.07 49.92 4.25
N SER A 563 -14.45 50.53 3.13
CA SER A 563 -15.27 50.06 2.02
C SER A 563 -14.50 49.15 1.04
N ASN A 564 -15.19 48.17 0.45
CA ASN A 564 -14.72 47.22 -0.57
C ASN A 564 -14.94 47.77 -2.00
N ASN A 565 -14.15 48.76 -2.44
CA ASN A 565 -14.14 49.17 -3.85
C ASN A 565 -12.71 49.10 -4.45
N PRO A 566 -12.46 48.27 -5.49
CA PRO A 566 -11.12 48.01 -6.04
C PRO A 566 -10.58 49.05 -7.04
N PHE A 567 -11.22 50.21 -7.24
CA PHE A 567 -10.76 51.23 -8.22
C PHE A 567 -10.33 52.59 -7.63
N ALA A 568 -10.08 52.68 -6.33
CA ALA A 568 -9.74 53.96 -5.67
C ALA A 568 -8.28 54.43 -5.85
N LEU A 569 -7.49 53.83 -6.75
CA LEU A 569 -6.05 54.13 -6.93
C LEU A 569 -5.72 54.89 -8.23
N LEU A 570 -6.70 55.44 -8.94
CA LEU A 570 -6.47 56.13 -10.21
C LEU A 570 -6.72 57.64 -10.22
N ASP A 571 -7.01 58.27 -9.08
CA ASP A 571 -7.13 59.74 -8.99
C ASP A 571 -6.24 60.27 -7.85
N ALA A 572 -4.92 60.23 -8.04
CA ALA A 572 -3.97 61.06 -7.28
C ALA A 572 -2.59 61.05 -7.95
N GLU A 573 -2.40 61.80 -9.02
CA GLU A 573 -1.19 62.54 -9.35
C GLU A 573 -1.50 63.52 -10.49
N CYS A 574 -0.90 64.71 -10.44
CA CYS A 574 -1.25 65.94 -11.16
C CYS A 574 -1.44 65.85 -12.68
#